data_AF-A0A2V2S7J7-F1
#
_entry.id   AF-A0A2V2S7J7-F1
#
_cell.length_a   1.000
_cell.length_b   1.000
_cell.length_c   1.000
_cell.angle_alpha   90.00
_cell.angle_beta   90.00
_cell.angle_gamma   90.00
#
_symmetry.space_group_name_H-M   'P 1'
#
loop_
_entity.id
_entity.type
_entity.pdbx_description
1 polymer ?
#
loop_
_entity_poly.entity_id
_entity_poly.type
_entity_poly.pdbx_seq_one_letter_code
_entity_poly.pdbx_strand_id
1 'polypeptide(L)'
;MTSTIVQKQELEQEFNELAGQWYRETRKLSSTPQIVLHPAYQKIIGMGKEALPLILKELERTRGHWLWALAMITRQDHAKPGQRFREAVDSWLAWGRQMGYI
;
A
#
# COMPACT_ATOMS: atom_id res chain seq x y z
N MET A 1 11.99 24.87 8.07
CA MET A 1 11.48 23.57 8.60
C MET A 1 9.99 23.33 8.30
N THR A 2 9.21 24.33 7.87
CA THR A 2 7.78 24.18 7.52
C THR A 2 7.51 23.40 6.23
N SER A 3 8.39 23.47 5.23
CA SER A 3 8.13 22.89 3.90
C SER A 3 8.05 21.35 3.89
N THR A 4 8.84 20.65 4.70
CA THR A 4 8.83 19.17 4.74
C THR A 4 7.57 18.58 5.37
N ILE A 5 7.00 19.26 6.37
CA ILE A 5 5.76 18.82 7.01
C ILE A 5 4.58 19.00 6.04
N VAL A 6 4.55 20.13 5.32
CA VAL A 6 3.53 20.41 4.30
C VAL A 6 3.58 19.38 3.18
N GLN A 7 4.76 19.08 2.64
CA GLN A 7 4.93 18.05 1.60
C GLN A 7 4.45 16.66 2.06
N LYS A 8 4.76 16.27 3.30
CA LYS A 8 4.29 14.99 3.85
C LYS A 8 2.76 14.94 4.00
N GLN A 9 2.15 16.06 4.39
CA GLN A 9 0.70 16.17 4.53
C GLN A 9 0.00 16.10 3.16
N GLU A 10 0.55 16.76 2.14
CA GLU A 10 0.04 16.71 0.76
C GLU A 10 0.10 15.29 0.20
N LEU A 11 1.22 14.59 0.41
CA LEU A 11 1.39 13.19 0.02
C LEU A 11 0.37 12.26 0.71
N GLU A 12 0.17 12.45 2.02
CA GLU A 12 -0.82 11.67 2.78
C GLU A 12 -2.25 11.94 2.30
N GLN A 13 -2.57 13.19 1.98
CA GLN A 13 -3.85 13.56 1.41
C GLN A 13 -4.07 12.90 0.05
N GLU A 14 -3.10 13.01 -0.88
CA GLU A 14 -3.19 12.38 -2.20
C GLU A 14 -3.36 10.87 -2.08
N PHE A 15 -2.58 10.21 -1.21
CA PHE A 15 -2.71 8.79 -0.95
C PHE A 15 -4.12 8.42 -0.48
N ASN A 16 -4.66 9.16 0.50
CA ASN A 16 -5.98 8.88 1.07
C ASN A 16 -7.11 9.07 0.05
N GLU A 17 -7.00 10.09 -0.81
CA GLU A 17 -7.94 10.32 -1.90
C GLU A 17 -7.92 9.17 -2.92
N LEU A 18 -6.72 8.76 -3.35
CA LEU A 18 -6.53 7.64 -4.29
C LEU A 18 -6.99 6.30 -3.69
N ALA A 19 -6.63 6.01 -2.43
CA ALA A 19 -7.02 4.79 -1.75
C ALA A 19 -8.55 4.73 -1.58
N GLY A 20 -9.17 5.85 -1.17
CA GLY A 20 -10.61 6.00 -1.08
C GLY A 20 -11.31 5.77 -2.43
N GLN A 21 -10.77 6.33 -3.52
CA GLN A 21 -11.27 6.09 -4.88
C GLN A 21 -11.18 4.61 -5.24
N TRP A 22 -10.01 4.00 -5.05
CA TRP A 22 -9.77 2.60 -5.35
C TRP A 22 -10.74 1.68 -4.61
N TYR A 23 -10.97 1.87 -3.30
CA TYR A 23 -11.94 1.06 -2.57
C TYR A 23 -13.36 1.20 -3.10
N ARG A 24 -13.81 2.43 -3.40
CA ARG A 24 -15.18 2.66 -3.91
C ARG A 24 -15.41 1.96 -5.24
N GLU A 25 -14.42 2.03 -6.13
CA GLU A 25 -14.51 1.57 -7.52
C GLU A 25 -14.20 0.06 -7.67
N THR A 26 -13.42 -0.53 -6.74
CA THR A 26 -12.98 -1.92 -6.87
C THR A 26 -13.64 -2.91 -5.91
N ARG A 27 -14.29 -2.47 -4.82
CA ARG A 27 -14.85 -3.38 -3.78
C ARG A 27 -15.84 -4.45 -4.27
N LYS A 28 -16.47 -4.25 -5.44
CA LYS A 28 -17.44 -5.21 -6.04
C LYS A 28 -16.81 -6.05 -7.15
N LEU A 29 -15.56 -5.81 -7.50
CA LEU A 29 -14.88 -6.55 -8.56
C LEU A 29 -14.37 -7.88 -8.01
N SER A 30 -14.49 -8.94 -8.80
CA SER A 30 -13.91 -10.25 -8.49
C SER A 30 -12.63 -10.53 -9.27
N SER A 31 -12.26 -9.64 -10.20
CA SER A 31 -11.08 -9.79 -11.05
C SER A 31 -9.87 -9.13 -10.40
N THR A 32 -8.91 -9.93 -9.96
CA THR A 32 -7.63 -9.43 -9.41
C THR A 32 -6.91 -8.50 -10.40
N PRO A 33 -6.78 -8.82 -11.69
CA PRO A 33 -6.20 -7.90 -12.67
C PRO A 33 -6.88 -6.52 -12.71
N GLN A 34 -8.22 -6.46 -12.67
CA GLN A 34 -8.93 -5.18 -12.66
C GLN A 34 -8.69 -4.38 -11.38
N ILE A 35 -8.57 -5.07 -10.24
CA ILE A 35 -8.28 -4.44 -8.94
C ILE A 35 -6.88 -3.82 -8.94
N VAL A 36 -5.85 -4.55 -9.41
CA VAL A 36 -4.46 -4.06 -9.36
C VAL A 36 -4.13 -3.08 -10.49
N LEU A 37 -4.75 -3.18 -11.66
CA LEU A 37 -4.55 -2.26 -12.79
C LEU A 37 -5.39 -0.98 -12.69
N HIS A 38 -6.21 -0.84 -11.64
CA HIS A 38 -7.03 0.34 -11.43
C HIS A 38 -6.17 1.62 -11.42
N PRO A 39 -6.54 2.70 -12.14
CA PRO A 39 -5.71 3.90 -12.26
C PRO A 39 -5.29 4.51 -10.92
N ALA A 40 -6.20 4.56 -9.95
CA ALA A 40 -5.86 5.08 -8.61
C ALA A 40 -4.82 4.21 -7.88
N TYR A 41 -4.88 2.88 -8.05
CA TYR A 41 -3.92 1.97 -7.46
C TYR A 41 -2.54 2.08 -8.13
N GLN A 42 -2.53 2.24 -9.46
CA GLN A 42 -1.30 2.48 -10.23
C GLN A 42 -0.64 3.81 -9.87
N LYS A 43 -1.42 4.87 -9.61
CA LYS A 43 -0.90 6.14 -9.09
C LYS A 43 -0.25 5.98 -7.72
N ILE A 44 -0.86 5.22 -6.79
CA ILE A 44 -0.26 4.89 -5.50
C ILE A 44 1.08 4.16 -5.68
N ILE A 45 1.17 3.21 -6.62
CA ILE A 45 2.46 2.57 -6.95
C ILE A 45 3.46 3.60 -7.49
N GLY A 46 3.00 4.53 -8.33
CA GLY A 46 3.79 5.62 -8.90
C GLY A 46 4.36 6.61 -7.86
N MET A 47 3.71 6.76 -6.70
CA MET A 47 4.24 7.53 -5.56
C MET A 47 5.53 6.91 -4.99
N GLY A 48 5.79 5.63 -5.25
CA GLY A 48 7.04 4.97 -4.92
C GLY A 48 7.28 4.85 -3.40
N LYS A 49 8.54 5.01 -2.99
CA LYS A 49 8.98 4.71 -1.61
C LYS A 49 8.32 5.60 -0.56
N GLU A 50 7.91 6.81 -0.94
CA GLU A 50 7.28 7.77 -0.04
C GLU A 50 5.90 7.29 0.43
N ALA A 51 5.22 6.45 -0.36
CA ALA A 51 3.95 5.85 0.01
C ALA A 51 4.09 4.61 0.93
N LEU A 52 5.28 4.05 1.13
CA LEU A 52 5.45 2.82 1.92
C LEU A 52 4.89 2.91 3.35
N PRO A 53 5.17 3.97 4.14
CA PRO A 53 4.56 4.13 5.46
C PRO A 53 3.03 4.16 5.40
N LEU A 54 2.46 4.83 4.39
CA LEU A 54 1.02 5.00 4.24
C LEU A 54 0.35 3.68 3.86
N ILE A 55 0.93 2.94 2.91
CA ILE A 55 0.45 1.63 2.48
C ILE A 55 0.54 0.62 3.64
N LEU A 56 1.63 0.63 4.42
CA LEU A 56 1.80 -0.29 5.55
C LEU A 56 0.80 0.00 6.69
N LYS A 57 0.56 1.27 7.02
CA LYS A 57 -0.50 1.65 7.99
C LYS A 57 -1.87 1.22 7.51
N GLU A 58 -2.15 1.43 6.23
CA GLU A 58 -3.42 1.05 5.64
C GLU A 58 -3.59 -0.48 5.60
N LEU A 59 -2.51 -1.22 5.33
CA LEU A 59 -2.48 -2.68 5.42
C LEU A 59 -2.71 -3.17 6.86
N GLU A 60 -2.12 -2.53 7.87
CA GLU A 60 -2.34 -2.86 9.28
C GLU A 60 -3.81 -2.67 9.67
N ARG A 61 -4.42 -1.56 9.23
CA ARG A 61 -5.81 -1.19 9.52
C ARG A 61 -6.83 -2.08 8.82
N THR A 62 -6.62 -2.38 7.54
CA THR A 62 -7.64 -3.02 6.69
C THR A 62 -7.38 -4.49 6.40
N ARG A 63 -6.13 -4.94 6.53
CA ARG A 63 -5.66 -6.23 5.99
C ARG A 63 -6.01 -6.39 4.50
N GLY A 64 -6.12 -5.29 3.75
CA GLY A 64 -6.55 -5.26 2.35
C GLY A 64 -5.49 -5.69 1.33
N HIS A 65 -5.83 -5.59 0.04
CA HIS A 65 -4.98 -6.00 -1.09
C HIS A 65 -3.83 -5.01 -1.37
N TRP A 66 -2.93 -4.83 -0.40
CA TRP A 66 -1.78 -3.91 -0.51
C TRP A 66 -0.45 -4.60 -0.81
N LEU A 67 -0.37 -5.94 -0.66
CA LEU A 67 0.87 -6.69 -0.86
C LEU A 67 1.44 -6.52 -2.28
N TRP A 68 0.58 -6.36 -3.29
CA TRP A 68 1.01 -6.09 -4.66
C TRP A 68 1.72 -4.74 -4.77
N ALA A 69 1.10 -3.66 -4.28
CA ALA A 69 1.72 -2.33 -4.30
C ALA A 69 3.07 -2.33 -3.56
N LEU A 70 3.11 -2.97 -2.39
CA LEU A 70 4.33 -3.12 -1.60
C LEU A 70 5.44 -3.86 -2.37
N ALA A 71 5.11 -4.98 -3.02
CA ALA A 71 6.06 -5.74 -3.83
C ALA A 71 6.58 -4.93 -5.03
N MET A 72 5.70 -4.18 -5.71
CA MET A 72 6.09 -3.37 -6.86
C MET A 72 7.01 -2.20 -6.48
N ILE A 73 6.73 -1.54 -5.36
CA ILE A 73 7.52 -0.39 -4.89
C ILE A 73 8.89 -0.84 -4.36
N THR A 74 8.92 -1.91 -3.57
CA THR A 74 10.16 -2.42 -2.94
C THR A 74 11.01 -3.27 -3.87
N ARG A 75 10.39 -3.80 -4.95
CA ARG A 75 10.95 -4.83 -5.83
C ARG A 75 11.41 -6.08 -5.08
N GLN A 76 10.74 -6.37 -3.96
CA GLN A 76 11.03 -7.49 -3.07
C GLN A 76 9.72 -8.19 -2.74
N ASP A 77 9.80 -9.50 -2.50
CA ASP A 77 8.70 -10.23 -1.90
C ASP A 77 9.06 -10.61 -0.47
N HIS A 78 8.31 -10.05 0.49
CA HIS A 78 8.47 -10.37 1.90
C HIS A 78 7.47 -11.43 2.39
N ALA A 79 6.59 -11.93 1.51
CA ALA A 79 5.83 -13.13 1.76
C ALA A 79 6.72 -14.36 1.55
N LYS A 80 6.62 -15.35 2.45
CA LYS A 80 7.30 -16.64 2.29
C LYS A 80 6.48 -17.57 1.38
N PRO A 81 7.12 -18.41 0.55
CA PRO A 81 6.42 -19.42 -0.22
C PRO A 81 5.52 -20.30 0.66
N GLY A 82 4.30 -20.57 0.20
CA GLY A 82 3.32 -21.39 0.92
C GLY A 82 2.54 -20.66 2.03
N GLN A 83 2.82 -19.38 2.28
CA GLN A 83 2.02 -18.60 3.24
C GLN A 83 0.60 -18.35 2.74
N ARG A 84 -0.35 -18.45 3.66
CA ARG A 84 -1.71 -17.93 3.47
C ARG A 84 -1.64 -16.40 3.48
N PHE A 85 -2.64 -15.78 2.85
CA PHE A 85 -2.71 -14.32 2.73
C PHE A 85 -2.49 -13.57 4.06
N ARG A 86 -3.09 -14.03 5.18
CA ARG A 86 -2.90 -13.39 6.50
C ARG A 86 -1.46 -13.44 6.98
N GLU A 87 -0.77 -14.55 6.79
CA GLU A 87 0.64 -14.72 7.20
C GLU A 87 1.57 -13.85 6.33
N ALA A 88 1.23 -13.70 5.04
CA ALA A 88 1.92 -12.77 4.15
C ALA A 88 1.74 -11.33 4.61
N VAL A 89 0.51 -10.92 5.00
CA VAL A 89 0.26 -9.60 5.61
C VAL A 89 1.11 -9.39 6.86
N ASP A 90 1.14 -10.36 7.77
CA ASP A 90 1.93 -10.24 9.01
C ASP A 90 3.44 -10.12 8.72
N SER A 91 3.94 -10.83 7.70
CA SER A 91 5.35 -10.76 7.27
C SER A 91 5.70 -9.38 6.71
N TRP A 92 4.81 -8.79 5.91
CA TRP A 92 4.97 -7.42 5.40
C TRP A 92 4.93 -6.37 6.51
N LEU A 93 4.04 -6.52 7.49
CA LEU A 93 3.98 -5.61 8.64
C LEU A 93 5.21 -5.74 9.55
N ALA A 94 5.73 -6.96 9.76
CA ALA A 94 6.96 -7.18 10.51
C ALA A 94 8.16 -6.51 9.84
N TRP A 95 8.28 -6.66 8.52
CA TRP A 95 9.30 -5.95 7.73
C TRP A 95 9.15 -4.43 7.82
N GLY A 96 7.91 -3.93 7.71
CA GLY A 96 7.61 -2.50 7.83
C GLY A 96 8.10 -1.89 9.14
N ARG A 97 7.89 -2.60 10.26
CA ARG A 97 8.39 -2.20 11.58
C ARG A 97 9.91 -2.27 11.69
N GLN A 98 10.52 -3.32 11.15
CA GLN A 98 11.98 -3.46 11.13
C GLN A 98 12.67 -2.32 10.37
N MET A 99 12.05 -1.82 9.30
CA MET A 99 12.57 -0.70 8.51
C MET A 99 12.21 0.68 9.07
N GLY A 100 11.40 0.75 10.13
CA GLY A 100 10.96 2.01 10.74
C GLY A 100 9.90 2.77 9.93
N TYR A 101 9.14 2.09 9.07
CA TYR A 101 8.03 2.69 8.33
C TYR A 101 6.76 2.83 9.16
N ILE A 102 6.54 1.90 10.10
CA ILE A 102 5.43 1.86 11.05
C ILE A 102 5.89 1.43 12.43
#